data_AF-A0A8U8BNQ3-F1
#
_entry.id   AF-A0A8U8BNQ3-F1
#
_cell.length_a   1.000
_cell.length_b   1.000
_cell.length_c   1.000
_cell.angle_alpha   90.00
_cell.angle_beta   90.00
_cell.angle_gamma   90.00
#
_symmetry.space_group_name_H-M   'P 1'
#
loop_
_entity.id
_entity.type
_entity.pdbx_description
1 polymer ?
#
loop_
_entity_poly.entity_id
_entity_poly.type
_entity_poly.pdbx_seq_one_letter_code
_entity_poly.pdbx_strand_id
1 'polypeptide(L)' 'FLISLLQQLKRSGVCSFSFRELCRRNTRKEAAAIFYIFLVLKKQQVLELQQPKPFADLTATAGPMFDKIR' A
#
# COMPACT_ATOMS: atom_id res chain seq x y z
N PHE A 1 10.55 8.36 -0.67
CA PHE A 1 9.99 7.01 -0.45
C PHE A 1 8.56 7.03 0.08
N LEU A 2 8.25 7.51 1.29
CA LEU A 2 6.86 7.60 1.76
C LEU A 2 6.00 8.52 0.87
N ILE A 3 6.52 9.71 0.55
CA ILE A 3 5.83 10.69 -0.31
C ILE A 3 5.63 10.15 -1.72
N SER A 4 6.64 9.49 -2.31
CA SER A 4 6.53 8.91 -3.65
C SER A 4 5.53 7.74 -3.70
N LEU A 5 5.45 6.95 -2.63
CA LEU A 5 4.44 5.91 -2.47
C LEU A 5 3.05 6.54 -2.41
N LEU A 6 2.82 7.48 -1.50
CA LEU A 6 1.54 8.19 -1.37
C LEU A 6 1.13 8.91 -2.66
N GLN A 7 2.09 9.49 -3.38
CA GLN A 7 1.88 10.08 -4.71
C GLN A 7 1.48 9.04 -5.75
N GLN A 8 2.08 7.84 -5.76
CA GLN A 8 1.64 6.75 -6.63
C GLN A 8 0.24 6.27 -6.28
N LEU A 9 -0.09 6.15 -4.99
CA LEU A 9 -1.43 5.77 -4.54
C LEU A 9 -2.46 6.78 -5.03
N LYS A 10 -2.18 8.08 -4.84
CA LYS A 10 -3.06 9.18 -5.22
C LYS A 10 -3.14 9.37 -6.75
N ARG A 11 -2.04 9.16 -7.48
CA ARG A 11 -2.00 9.28 -8.96
C ARG A 11 -2.72 8.15 -9.68
N SER A 12 -2.74 6.95 -9.11
CA SER A 12 -3.30 5.81 -9.82
C SER A 12 -4.80 5.99 -10.07
N GLY A 13 -5.53 6.70 -9.20
CA GLY A 13 -7.00 6.75 -9.26
C GLY A 13 -7.65 5.35 -9.19
N VAL A 14 -6.85 4.31 -9.00
CA VAL A 14 -7.26 2.92 -8.99
C VAL A 14 -7.63 2.59 -7.56
N CYS A 15 -8.84 2.07 -7.38
CA CYS A 15 -9.37 1.67 -6.09
C CYS A 15 -8.60 0.52 -5.42
N SER A 16 -7.62 -0.09 -6.11
CA SER A 16 -6.84 -1.24 -5.64
C SER A 16 -5.45 -1.31 -6.30
N PHE A 17 -4.41 -1.67 -5.56
CA PHE A 17 -3.07 -1.91 -6.11
C PHE A 17 -2.38 -3.13 -5.50
N SER A 18 -1.56 -3.80 -6.32
CA SER A 18 -0.77 -4.98 -5.95
C SER A 18 0.54 -4.58 -5.25
N PHE A 19 0.80 -5.17 -4.08
CA PHE A 19 2.06 -5.00 -3.38
C PHE A 19 3.25 -5.58 -4.17
N ARG A 20 3.05 -6.73 -4.83
CA ARG A 20 4.08 -7.34 -5.68
C ARG A 20 4.50 -6.44 -6.83
N GLU A 21 3.56 -5.81 -7.51
CA GLU A 21 3.87 -4.88 -8.60
C GLU A 21 4.56 -3.62 -8.09
N LEU A 22 4.12 -3.10 -6.94
CA LEU A 22 4.75 -1.94 -6.30
C LEU A 22 6.22 -2.22 -5.95
N CYS A 23 6.52 -3.41 -5.42
CA CYS A 23 7.87 -3.79 -5.00
C CYS A 23 8.73 -4.41 -6.11
N ARG A 24 8.23 -4.55 -7.35
CA ARG A 24 8.88 -5.31 -8.43
C ARG A 24 10.31 -4.88 -8.73
N ARG A 25 10.64 -3.60 -8.55
CA ARG A 25 11.99 -3.04 -8.80
C ARG A 25 12.70 -2.59 -7.52
N ASN A 26 12.15 -2.90 -6.35
CA ASN A 26 12.68 -2.48 -5.07
C ASN A 26 13.66 -3.50 -4.50
N THR A 27 14.60 -2.99 -3.70
CA THR A 27 15.46 -3.86 -2.87
C THR A 27 14.65 -4.50 -1.74
N ARG A 28 15.17 -5.56 -1.13
CA ARG A 28 14.54 -6.20 0.06
C ARG A 28 14.29 -5.21 1.19
N LYS A 29 15.21 -4.28 1.41
CA LYS A 29 15.10 -3.23 2.44
C LYS A 29 13.94 -2.28 2.14
N GLU A 30 13.82 -1.85 0.89
CA GLU A 30 12.73 -0.96 0.46
C GLU A 30 11.37 -1.68 0.53
N ALA A 31 11.29 -2.93 0.07
CA ALA A 31 10.07 -3.73 0.15
C ALA A 31 9.59 -3.92 1.60
N ALA A 32 10.51 -4.20 2.54
CA ALA A 32 10.19 -4.30 3.97
C ALA A 32 9.69 -2.96 4.55
N ALA A 33 10.30 -1.84 4.15
CA ALA A 33 9.85 -0.51 4.57
C ALA A 33 8.45 -0.19 4.03
N ILE A 34 8.17 -0.50 2.75
CA ILE A 34 6.85 -0.33 2.14
C ILE A 34 5.81 -1.19 2.87
N PHE A 35 6.14 -2.45 3.17
CA PHE A 35 5.26 -3.34 3.93
C PHE A 35 4.91 -2.76 5.30
N TYR A 36 5.90 -2.27 6.05
CA TYR A 36 5.65 -1.62 7.33
C TYR A 36 4.73 -0.38 7.18
N ILE A 37 4.96 0.43 6.15
CA ILE A 37 4.10 1.59 5.85
C ILE A 37 2.65 1.13 5.62
N PHE A 38 2.42 0.06 4.86
CA PHE A 38 1.07 -0.48 4.65
C PHE A 38 0.41 -0.88 5.96
N LEU A 39 1.15 -1.52 6.87
CA LEU A 39 0.63 -1.88 8.19
C LEU A 39 0.22 -0.65 9.00
N VAL A 40 1.02 0.42 8.95
CA VAL A 40 0.69 1.70 9.59
C VAL A 40 -0.55 2.33 8.96
N LEU A 41 -0.64 2.38 7.62
CA LEU A 41 -1.78 2.95 6.92
C LEU A 41 -3.07 2.14 7.13
N LYS A 42 -2.98 0.81 7.22
CA LYS A 42 -4.09 -0.06 7.62
C LYS A 42 -4.54 0.25 9.04
N LYS A 43 -3.61 0.38 9.98
CA LYS A 43 -3.92 0.75 11.37
C LYS A 43 -4.63 2.11 11.46
N GLN A 44 -4.28 3.05 10.58
CA GLN A 44 -4.93 4.37 10.48
C GLN A 44 -6.22 4.36 9.65
N GLN A 45 -6.69 3.19 9.19
CA GLN A 45 -7.88 3.03 8.32
C GLN A 45 -7.80 3.83 7.01
N VAL A 46 -6.59 4.13 6.57
CA VAL A 46 -6.34 4.80 5.28
C VAL A 46 -6.40 3.78 4.16
N LEU A 47 -5.87 2.59 4.39
CA LEU A 47 -5.87 1.49 3.45
C LEU A 47 -6.57 0.29 4.04
N GLU A 48 -7.33 -0.41 3.21
CA GLU A 48 -7.73 -1.78 3.48
C GLU A 48 -6.77 -2.73 2.78
N LEU A 49 -6.35 -3.79 3.47
CA LEU A 49 -5.41 -4.79 2.93
C LEU A 49 -6.10 -6.14 2.88
N GLN A 50 -6.03 -6.80 1.72
CA GLN A 50 -6.56 -8.13 1.48
C GLN A 50 -5.45 -9.08 1.00
N GLN A 51 -5.44 -10.28 1.59
CA GLN A 51 -4.56 -11.38 1.19
C GLN A 51 -5.40 -12.67 1.18
N PRO A 52 -5.68 -13.26 0.00
CA PRO A 52 -6.65 -14.35 -0.09
C PRO A 52 -6.14 -15.70 0.46
N LYS A 53 -4.82 -15.86 0.58
CA LYS A 53 -4.16 -17.07 1.12
C LYS A 53 -2.76 -16.71 1.63
N PRO A 54 -2.15 -17.52 2.53
CA PRO A 54 -0.80 -17.25 3.02
C PRO A 54 0.20 -17.01 1.89
N PHE A 55 0.99 -15.94 2.01
CA PHE A 55 2.02 -15.53 1.05
C PHE A 55 1.53 -15.21 -0.38
N ALA A 56 0.21 -15.17 -0.62
CA ALA A 56 -0.30 -14.57 -1.84
C ALA A 56 -0.06 -13.07 -1.85
N ASP A 57 -0.23 -12.48 -3.03
CA ASP A 57 -0.09 -11.06 -3.21
C ASP A 57 -1.04 -10.29 -2.29
N LEU A 58 -0.55 -9.17 -1.78
CA LEU A 58 -1.26 -8.29 -0.88
C LEU A 58 -1.87 -7.17 -1.73
N THR A 59 -3.19 -7.12 -1.79
CA THR A 59 -3.90 -6.04 -2.47
C THR A 59 -4.29 -4.98 -1.46
N ALA A 60 -3.99 -3.72 -1.77
CA ALA A 60 -4.36 -2.58 -0.95
C ALA A 60 -5.42 -1.75 -1.66
N THR A 61 -6.50 -1.40 -0.95
CA THR A 61 -7.61 -0.58 -1.43
C THR A 61 -7.79 0.65 -0.54
N ALA A 62 -8.51 1.67 -1.03
CA ALA A 62 -8.82 2.85 -0.24
C ALA A 62 -9.69 2.49 0.98
N GLY A 63 -9.28 2.94 2.15
CA GLY A 63 -10.05 2.83 3.40
C GLY A 63 -10.84 4.11 3.70
N PRO A 64 -11.67 4.11 4.75
CA PRO A 64 -12.56 5.22 5.09
C PRO A 64 -11.85 6.54 5.43
N MET A 65 -10.57 6.48 5.82
CA MET A 65 -9.76 7.66 6.14
C MET A 65 -8.87 8.12 4.97
N PHE A 66 -8.98 7.51 3.78
CA PHE A 66 -8.12 7.81 2.63
C PHE A 66 -8.21 9.29 2.22
N ASP A 67 -9.42 9.84 2.12
CA ASP A 67 -9.65 11.23 1.73
C ASP A 67 -9.30 12.26 2.83
N LYS A 68 -9.06 11.79 4.05
CA LYS A 68 -8.67 12.64 5.19
C LYS A 68 -7.15 12.75 5.35
N ILE A 69 -6.37 12.05 4.53
CA ILE A 69 -4.93 12.31 4.41
C ILE A 69 -4.75 13.65 3.69
N ARG A 70 -4.53 14.69 4.49
CA ARG A 70 -4.22 16.03 4.02
C ARG A 70 -2.71 16.21 3.86
#